data_AF-A0A3B9BP84-F1
#
_entry.id   AF-A0A3B9BP84-F1
#
_cell.length_a   1.000
_cell.length_b   1.000
_cell.length_c   1.000
_cell.angle_alpha   90.00
_cell.angle_beta   90.00
_cell.angle_gamma   90.00
#
_symmetry.space_group_name_H-M   'P 1'
#
loop_
_entity.id
_entity.type
_entity.pdbx_description
1 polymer ?
#
loop_
_entity_poly.entity_id
_entity_poly.type
_entity_poly.pdbx_seq_one_letter_code
_entity_poly.pdbx_strand_id
1 'polypeptide(L)'
;AADSCRSIGVALSSCTVPQAGKPTFEIADDEIEMGMGIHGEPGIWRGKLRTADEIATEMMERLLADIPLASGDRVSIMVNSLGATPPEELYILYNKVKAELELTGSKIVMPLVGRYATSMEMAGVSFTLCKLDEELETLLAAPCDCAFWRV
;
A
#
# COMPACT_ATOMS: atom_id res chain seq x y z
N ALA A 1 11.55 9.65 -10.38
CA ALA A 1 10.71 8.47 -10.10
C ALA A 1 10.81 8.03 -8.64
N ALA A 2 11.94 7.48 -8.16
CA ALA A 2 12.07 7.01 -6.78
C ALA A 2 11.73 8.10 -5.74
N ASP A 3 12.26 9.31 -5.91
CA ASP A 3 12.00 10.44 -5.01
C ASP A 3 10.52 10.88 -4.99
N SER A 4 9.75 10.53 -6.02
CA SER A 4 8.32 10.86 -6.15
C SER A 4 7.40 9.84 -5.47
N CYS A 5 7.94 8.72 -5.01
CA CYS A 5 7.19 7.63 -4.39
C CYS A 5 7.34 7.65 -2.88
N ARG A 6 6.23 7.42 -2.17
CA ARG A 6 6.21 7.10 -0.74
C ARG A 6 5.35 5.88 -0.49
N SER A 7 5.82 5.00 0.38
CA SER A 7 5.14 3.75 0.69
C SER A 7 5.03 3.52 2.19
N ILE A 8 3.91 2.94 2.61
CA ILE A 8 3.70 2.47 3.98
C ILE A 8 2.92 1.16 3.96
N GLY A 9 3.30 0.23 4.82
CA GLY A 9 2.66 -1.08 4.98
C GLY A 9 1.94 -1.23 6.31
N VAL A 10 1.04 -2.19 6.40
CA VAL A 10 0.48 -2.71 7.65
C VAL A 10 0.29 -4.21 7.51
N ALA A 11 0.65 -4.95 8.56
CA ALA A 11 0.48 -6.40 8.60
C ALA A 11 -0.49 -6.82 9.71
N LEU A 12 -1.25 -7.85 9.41
CA LEU A 12 -2.19 -8.54 10.31
C LEU A 12 -1.65 -9.92 10.70
N SER A 13 -0.79 -10.51 9.87
CA SER A 13 -0.13 -11.78 10.16
C SER A 13 1.33 -11.76 9.74
N SER A 14 2.10 -12.70 10.26
CA SER A 14 3.44 -12.99 9.76
C SER A 14 3.41 -13.88 8.50
N CYS A 15 4.57 -14.09 7.90
CA CYS A 15 4.83 -15.10 6.90
C CYS A 15 5.86 -16.11 7.41
N THR A 16 5.86 -17.30 6.82
CA THR A 16 6.78 -18.38 7.15
C THR A 16 7.74 -18.59 6.00
N VAL A 17 9.01 -18.24 6.23
CA VAL A 17 10.07 -18.60 5.28
C VAL A 17 10.23 -20.12 5.30
N PRO A 18 10.15 -20.83 4.15
CA PRO A 18 10.14 -22.30 4.12
C PRO A 18 11.33 -22.95 4.82
N GLN A 19 12.51 -22.31 4.74
CA GLN A 19 13.72 -22.78 5.39
C GLN A 19 13.65 -22.70 6.93
N ALA A 20 12.97 -21.67 7.46
CA ALA A 20 12.82 -21.48 8.89
C ALA A 20 11.74 -22.40 9.50
N GLY A 21 10.69 -22.72 8.71
CA GLY A 21 9.60 -23.61 9.12
C GLY A 21 8.72 -23.06 10.25
N LYS A 22 8.87 -21.77 10.58
CA LYS A 22 8.11 -21.05 11.60
C LYS A 22 7.90 -19.59 11.17
N PRO A 23 6.89 -18.89 11.73
CA PRO A 23 6.66 -17.47 11.47
C PRO A 23 7.92 -16.61 11.70
N THR A 24 8.12 -15.58 10.88
CA THR A 24 9.26 -14.64 11.01
C THR A 24 9.12 -13.73 12.23
N PHE A 25 7.89 -13.49 12.68
CA PHE A 25 7.56 -12.78 13.92
C PHE A 25 6.20 -13.26 14.46
N GLU A 26 5.90 -12.93 15.70
CA GLU A 26 4.60 -13.21 16.33
C GLU A 26 3.74 -11.95 16.36
N ILE A 27 2.46 -12.09 16.01
CA ILE A 27 1.42 -11.07 16.10
C ILE A 27 0.11 -11.78 16.48
N ALA A 28 -0.64 -11.23 17.42
CA ALA A 28 -1.90 -11.86 17.85
C ALA A 28 -3.01 -11.65 16.81
N ASP A 29 -4.01 -12.53 16.80
CA ASP A 29 -5.14 -12.47 15.85
C ASP A 29 -5.94 -11.16 15.91
N ASP A 30 -5.86 -10.44 17.03
CA ASP A 30 -6.53 -9.16 17.24
C ASP A 30 -5.56 -7.96 17.21
N GLU A 31 -4.37 -8.14 16.65
CA GLU A 31 -3.32 -7.12 16.51
C GLU A 31 -2.97 -6.80 15.06
N ILE A 32 -2.44 -5.60 14.85
CA ILE A 32 -1.81 -5.14 13.62
C ILE A 32 -0.46 -4.51 13.92
N GLU A 33 0.43 -4.52 12.91
CA GLU A 33 1.71 -3.84 12.96
C GLU A 33 1.85 -2.84 11.80
N MET A 34 1.85 -1.56 12.15
CA MET A 34 1.93 -0.44 11.20
C MET A 34 3.37 -0.16 10.81
N GLY A 35 3.64 -0.01 9.53
CA GLY A 35 4.95 0.29 8.96
C GLY A 35 5.91 -0.90 8.91
N MET A 36 5.40 -2.12 9.07
CA MET A 36 6.22 -3.33 9.02
C MET A 36 6.86 -3.54 7.64
N GLY A 37 8.09 -4.02 7.64
CA GLY A 37 8.84 -4.32 6.41
C GLY A 37 8.38 -5.61 5.72
N ILE A 38 8.73 -5.76 4.43
CA ILE A 38 8.33 -6.90 3.60
C ILE A 38 9.00 -8.23 4.00
N HIS A 39 9.97 -8.22 4.92
CA HIS A 39 10.55 -9.44 5.47
C HIS A 39 10.18 -9.65 6.94
N GLY A 40 9.24 -8.87 7.48
CA GLY A 40 8.85 -8.90 8.89
C GLY A 40 9.72 -8.04 9.80
N GLU A 41 10.42 -7.05 9.24
CA GLU A 41 11.14 -6.07 10.04
C GLU A 41 10.17 -5.25 10.90
N PRO A 42 10.50 -4.95 12.18
CA PRO A 42 9.60 -4.25 13.09
C PRO A 42 9.09 -2.92 12.53
N GLY A 43 7.80 -2.68 12.72
CA GLY A 43 7.13 -1.47 12.28
C GLY A 43 7.31 -0.26 13.22
N ILE A 44 6.50 0.77 12.95
CA ILE A 44 6.38 2.00 13.73
C ILE A 44 5.70 1.72 15.07
N TRP A 45 4.63 0.92 15.05
CA TRP A 45 3.90 0.52 16.25
C TRP A 45 3.09 -0.77 16.03
N ARG A 46 2.78 -1.45 17.12
CA ARG A 46 1.88 -2.59 17.19
C ARG A 46 0.73 -2.31 18.16
N GLY A 47 -0.47 -2.74 17.82
CA GLY A 47 -1.66 -2.51 18.64
C GLY A 47 -2.87 -3.27 18.13
N LYS A 48 -4.03 -3.02 18.73
CA LYS A 48 -5.26 -3.73 18.36
C LYS A 48 -5.70 -3.44 16.93
N LEU A 49 -6.28 -4.46 16.31
CA LEU A 49 -6.93 -4.36 15.01
C LEU A 49 -8.02 -3.28 15.07
N ARG A 50 -8.04 -2.44 14.04
CA ARG A 50 -8.98 -1.34 13.85
C ARG A 50 -9.77 -1.57 12.57
N THR A 51 -10.75 -0.71 12.32
CA THR A 51 -11.49 -0.76 11.06
C THR A 51 -10.59 -0.45 9.86
N ALA A 52 -10.96 -0.95 8.68
CA ALA A 52 -10.24 -0.66 7.43
C ALA A 52 -10.13 0.86 7.18
N ASP A 53 -11.18 1.63 7.52
CA ASP A 53 -11.19 3.08 7.36
C ASP A 53 -10.18 3.76 8.26
N GLU A 54 -10.10 3.38 9.54
CA GLU A 54 -9.13 3.94 10.49
C GLU A 54 -7.69 3.61 10.07
N ILE A 55 -7.44 2.38 9.63
CA ILE A 55 -6.12 1.95 9.15
C ILE A 55 -5.72 2.73 7.91
N ALA A 56 -6.61 2.80 6.91
CA ALA A 56 -6.33 3.50 5.66
C ALA A 56 -6.16 5.01 5.87
N THR A 57 -6.95 5.62 6.77
CA THR A 57 -6.80 7.04 7.14
C THR A 57 -5.41 7.30 7.69
N GLU A 58 -4.95 6.53 8.68
CA GLU A 58 -3.63 6.74 9.26
C GLU A 58 -2.51 6.55 8.22
N MET A 59 -2.61 5.53 7.38
CA MET A 59 -1.64 5.29 6.30
C MET A 59 -1.57 6.49 5.35
N MET A 60 -2.74 7.03 4.95
CA MET A 60 -2.81 8.20 4.08
C MET A 60 -2.31 9.48 4.76
N GLU A 61 -2.64 9.71 6.01
CA GLU A 61 -2.12 10.86 6.79
C GLU A 61 -0.58 10.86 6.81
N ARG A 62 0.02 9.70 7.06
CA ARG A 62 1.49 9.55 7.06
C ARG A 62 2.10 9.79 5.69
N LEU A 63 1.49 9.25 4.63
CA LEU A 63 1.94 9.49 3.25
C LEU A 63 1.84 10.97 2.90
N LEU A 64 0.71 11.61 3.15
CA LEU A 64 0.46 13.01 2.81
C LEU A 64 1.25 14.00 3.66
N ALA A 65 1.66 13.61 4.87
CA ALA A 65 2.59 14.40 5.68
C ALA A 65 4.00 14.46 5.05
N ASP A 66 4.44 13.39 4.39
CA ASP A 66 5.76 13.30 3.75
C ASP A 66 5.75 13.74 2.27
N ILE A 67 4.63 13.52 1.56
CA ILE A 67 4.40 14.05 0.20
C ILE A 67 3.12 14.91 0.15
N PRO A 68 3.21 16.18 0.59
CA PRO A 68 2.07 17.09 0.55
C PRO A 68 1.55 17.26 -0.88
N LEU A 69 0.23 17.13 -1.04
CA LEU A 69 -0.46 17.33 -2.30
C LEU A 69 -1.19 18.67 -2.32
N ALA A 70 -1.26 19.27 -3.50
CA ALA A 70 -2.05 20.45 -3.79
C ALA A 70 -3.13 20.13 -4.82
N SER A 71 -4.19 20.94 -4.83
CA SER A 71 -5.25 20.84 -5.83
C SER A 71 -4.67 20.91 -7.25
N GLY A 72 -5.08 19.97 -8.10
CA GLY A 72 -4.57 19.83 -9.46
C GLY A 72 -3.36 18.92 -9.61
N ASP A 73 -2.69 18.53 -8.52
CA ASP A 73 -1.64 17.50 -8.56
C ASP A 73 -2.17 16.20 -9.16
N ARG A 74 -1.29 15.48 -9.83
CA ARG A 74 -1.60 14.19 -10.47
C ARG A 74 -0.84 13.11 -9.73
N VAL A 75 -1.51 12.04 -9.36
CA VAL A 75 -0.92 10.98 -8.54
C VAL A 75 -1.35 9.61 -9.04
N SER A 76 -0.44 8.64 -8.98
CA SER A 76 -0.81 7.22 -9.03
C SER A 76 -0.76 6.65 -7.62
N ILE A 77 -1.68 5.74 -7.33
CA ILE A 77 -1.80 5.08 -6.05
C ILE A 77 -1.86 3.57 -6.26
N MET A 78 -0.95 2.86 -5.59
CA MET A 78 -0.94 1.41 -5.55
C MET A 78 -1.43 0.92 -4.19
N VAL A 79 -2.53 0.17 -4.18
CA VAL A 79 -3.04 -0.61 -3.05
C VAL A 79 -2.63 -2.06 -3.26
N ASN A 80 -1.53 -2.43 -2.62
CA ASN A 80 -0.85 -3.72 -2.84
C ASN A 80 -1.10 -4.68 -1.67
N SER A 81 -1.56 -5.89 -1.96
CA SER A 81 -1.60 -6.99 -0.99
C SER A 81 -0.19 -7.50 -0.71
N LEU A 82 0.11 -7.72 0.56
CA LEU A 82 1.36 -8.33 1.00
C LEU A 82 1.34 -9.86 0.87
N GLY A 83 0.26 -10.47 0.42
CA GLY A 83 0.19 -11.93 0.37
C GLY A 83 -1.23 -12.42 0.55
N ALA A 84 -1.70 -12.67 1.76
CA ALA A 84 -2.99 -13.30 1.98
C ALA A 84 -4.20 -12.37 1.88
N THR A 85 -4.04 -11.04 1.80
CA THR A 85 -5.19 -10.11 1.73
C THR A 85 -5.96 -10.28 0.40
N PRO A 86 -7.28 -10.53 0.45
CA PRO A 86 -8.08 -10.81 -0.73
C PRO A 86 -8.43 -9.54 -1.51
N PRO A 87 -8.72 -9.64 -2.82
CA PRO A 87 -8.99 -8.48 -3.67
C PRO A 87 -10.13 -7.57 -3.17
N GLU A 88 -11.21 -8.15 -2.65
CA GLU A 88 -12.35 -7.42 -2.11
C GLU A 88 -11.96 -6.46 -0.97
N GLU A 89 -11.07 -6.89 -0.08
CA GLU A 89 -10.56 -6.05 1.01
C GLU A 89 -9.65 -4.93 0.48
N LEU A 90 -8.86 -5.20 -0.57
CA LEU A 90 -8.07 -4.15 -1.22
C LEU A 90 -8.96 -3.07 -1.84
N TYR A 91 -10.11 -3.44 -2.41
CA TYR A 91 -11.06 -2.47 -2.95
C TYR A 91 -11.81 -1.68 -1.85
N ILE A 92 -12.07 -2.29 -0.69
CA ILE A 92 -12.59 -1.57 0.49
C ILE A 92 -11.59 -0.49 0.91
N LEU A 93 -10.30 -0.84 1.03
CA LEU A 93 -9.24 0.09 1.37
C LEU A 93 -9.06 1.17 0.29
N TYR A 94 -9.09 0.79 -0.99
CA TYR A 94 -9.00 1.72 -2.10
C TYR A 94 -10.14 2.75 -2.10
N ASN A 95 -11.37 2.34 -1.73
CA ASN A 95 -12.48 3.28 -1.62
C ASN A 95 -12.18 4.41 -0.62
N LYS A 96 -11.61 4.07 0.54
CA LYS A 96 -11.18 5.06 1.54
C LYS A 96 -10.01 5.91 1.03
N VAL A 97 -8.98 5.29 0.47
CA VAL A 97 -7.81 5.99 -0.10
C VAL A 97 -8.21 6.98 -1.20
N LYS A 98 -9.14 6.59 -2.08
CA LYS A 98 -9.69 7.46 -3.12
C LYS A 98 -10.38 8.68 -2.52
N ALA A 99 -11.20 8.49 -1.50
CA ALA A 99 -11.86 9.60 -0.81
C ALA A 99 -10.85 10.58 -0.19
N GLU A 100 -9.80 10.08 0.48
CA GLU A 100 -8.73 10.93 1.05
C GLU A 100 -7.99 11.71 -0.04
N LEU A 101 -7.68 11.09 -1.18
CA LEU A 101 -7.01 11.77 -2.28
C LEU A 101 -7.91 12.83 -2.96
N GLU A 102 -9.21 12.58 -3.08
CA GLU A 102 -10.18 13.53 -3.62
C GLU A 102 -10.32 14.78 -2.74
N LEU A 103 -10.20 14.64 -1.41
CA LEU A 103 -10.21 15.79 -0.49
C LEU A 103 -9.03 16.74 -0.69
N THR A 104 -7.89 16.26 -1.21
CA THR A 104 -6.75 17.12 -1.54
C THR A 104 -6.94 17.90 -2.85
N GLY A 105 -7.95 17.56 -3.65
CA GLY A 105 -8.14 18.08 -5.00
C GLY A 105 -7.20 17.50 -6.05
N SER A 106 -6.46 16.43 -5.70
CA SER A 106 -5.59 15.71 -6.64
C SER A 106 -6.39 14.86 -7.64
N LYS A 107 -5.78 14.55 -8.78
CA LYS A 107 -6.31 13.65 -9.80
C LYS A 107 -5.60 12.30 -9.72
N ILE A 108 -6.37 11.24 -9.49
CA ILE A 108 -5.86 9.88 -9.50
C ILE A 108 -5.69 9.42 -10.96
N VAL A 109 -4.47 9.01 -11.30
CA VAL A 109 -4.05 8.50 -12.61
C VAL A 109 -3.61 7.06 -12.44
N MET A 110 -4.20 6.15 -13.23
CA MET A 110 -3.88 4.72 -13.24
C MET A 110 -3.76 4.12 -11.82
N PRO A 111 -4.86 4.01 -11.07
CA PRO A 111 -4.84 3.35 -9.77
C PRO A 111 -4.56 1.85 -9.94
N LEU A 112 -3.79 1.30 -9.01
CA LEU A 112 -3.32 -0.08 -9.07
C LEU A 112 -3.78 -0.81 -7.83
N VAL A 113 -4.65 -1.80 -7.98
CA VAL A 113 -5.19 -2.57 -6.85
C VAL A 113 -4.90 -4.03 -7.14
N GLY A 114 -4.11 -4.69 -6.28
CA GLY A 114 -3.71 -6.08 -6.55
C GLY A 114 -2.48 -6.56 -5.80
N ARG A 115 -1.78 -7.53 -6.38
CA ARG A 115 -0.56 -8.14 -5.83
C ARG A 115 0.60 -7.81 -6.75
N TYR A 116 1.42 -6.86 -6.32
CA TYR A 116 2.56 -6.36 -7.07
C TYR A 116 3.87 -6.66 -6.36
N ALA A 117 3.90 -6.51 -5.02
CA ALA A 117 5.06 -6.79 -4.17
C ALA A 117 4.60 -7.49 -2.88
N THR A 118 4.60 -8.82 -2.89
CA THR A 118 4.14 -9.66 -1.77
C THR A 118 5.28 -10.09 -0.85
N SER A 119 4.95 -10.41 0.41
CA SER A 119 5.75 -11.16 1.38
C SER A 119 5.12 -12.54 1.64
N MET A 120 5.30 -13.46 0.68
CA MET A 120 4.72 -14.81 0.74
C MET A 120 3.21 -14.80 1.08
N GLU A 121 2.79 -15.46 2.16
CA GLU A 121 1.41 -15.54 2.64
C GLU A 121 1.03 -14.47 3.67
N MET A 122 1.84 -13.44 3.88
CA MET A 122 1.56 -12.37 4.84
C MET A 122 0.19 -11.71 4.57
N ALA A 123 -0.71 -11.72 5.56
CA ALA A 123 -1.93 -10.92 5.53
C ALA A 123 -1.57 -9.47 5.87
N GLY A 124 -1.85 -8.56 4.96
CA GLY A 124 -1.49 -7.15 5.09
C GLY A 124 -1.57 -6.41 3.75
N VAL A 125 -1.41 -5.10 3.83
CA VAL A 125 -1.50 -4.20 2.69
C VAL A 125 -0.38 -3.17 2.75
N SER A 126 0.08 -2.71 1.59
CA SER A 126 0.90 -1.52 1.48
C SER A 126 0.28 -0.54 0.50
N PHE A 127 0.34 0.75 0.83
CA PHE A 127 0.03 1.83 -0.09
C PHE A 127 1.31 2.41 -0.63
N THR A 128 1.36 2.68 -1.94
CA THR A 128 2.42 3.48 -2.56
C THR A 128 1.80 4.63 -3.32
N LEU A 129 2.06 5.86 -2.87
CA LEU A 129 1.65 7.09 -3.52
C LEU A 129 2.81 7.62 -4.37
N CYS A 130 2.56 7.85 -5.65
CA CYS A 130 3.52 8.42 -6.59
C CYS A 130 2.99 9.75 -7.13
N LYS A 131 3.67 10.86 -6.85
CA LYS A 131 3.35 12.15 -7.46
C LYS A 131 3.89 12.20 -8.88
N LEU A 132 3.03 12.54 -9.84
CA LEU A 132 3.33 12.50 -11.26
C LEU A 132 3.56 13.91 -11.81
N ASP A 133 4.67 14.05 -12.54
CA ASP A 133 4.82 15.08 -13.56
C ASP A 133 4.40 14.51 -14.94
N GLU A 134 4.52 15.32 -15.98
CA GLU A 134 4.14 14.95 -17.35
C GLU A 134 4.95 13.75 -17.88
N GLU A 135 6.24 13.68 -17.55
CA GLU A 135 7.11 12.59 -17.99
C GLU A 135 6.75 11.29 -17.30
N LEU A 136 6.64 11.29 -15.97
CA LEU A 136 6.30 10.10 -15.19
C LEU A 136 4.92 9.55 -15.54
N GLU A 137 3.93 10.42 -15.78
CA GLU A 137 2.63 9.98 -16.24
C GLU A 137 2.70 9.30 -17.61
N THR A 138 3.41 9.92 -18.56
CA THR A 138 3.59 9.37 -19.90
C THR A 138 4.27 8.00 -19.84
N LEU A 139 5.30 7.86 -19.01
CA LEU A 139 6.02 6.59 -18.83
C LEU A 139 5.18 5.53 -18.12
N LEU A 140 4.37 5.91 -17.13
CA LEU A 140 3.47 4.98 -16.43
C LEU A 140 2.39 4.43 -17.36
N ALA A 141 1.90 5.25 -18.30
CA ALA A 141 0.89 4.89 -19.29
C ALA A 141 1.48 4.27 -20.58
N ALA A 142 2.80 4.09 -20.66
CA ALA A 142 3.43 3.51 -21.84
C ALA A 142 3.03 2.03 -22.00
N PRO A 143 2.81 1.55 -23.26
CA PRO A 143 2.44 0.17 -23.51
C PRO A 143 3.44 -0.82 -22.88
N CYS A 144 2.92 -1.80 -22.16
CA CYS A 144 3.70 -2.85 -21.53
C CYS A 144 2.88 -4.15 -21.53
N ASP A 145 3.54 -5.28 -21.78
CA ASP A 145 2.93 -6.60 -21.69
C ASP A 145 3.89 -7.57 -21.00
N CYS A 146 3.72 -7.74 -19.69
CA CYS A 146 4.45 -8.72 -18.91
C CYS A 146 3.49 -9.52 -18.01
N ALA A 147 4.01 -10.60 -17.42
CA ALA A 147 3.19 -11.58 -16.69
C ALA A 147 2.33 -10.97 -15.56
N PHE A 148 2.75 -9.85 -14.98
CA PHE A 148 2.12 -9.25 -13.81
C PHE A 148 1.69 -7.79 -14.03
N TRP A 149 1.80 -7.29 -15.26
CA TRP A 149 1.47 -5.91 -15.59
C TRP A 149 1.16 -5.75 -17.08
N ARG A 150 0.03 -5.10 -17.37
CA ARG A 150 -0.34 -4.72 -18.74
C ARG A 150 -0.99 -3.35 -18.73
N VAL A 151 -0.60 -2.52 -19.72
CA VAL A 151 -1.13 -1.17 -19.97
C VAL A 151 -1.62 -1.11 -21.40
#